data_AF-A0A1Q2LJ19-F1
#
_entry.id   AF-A0A1Q2LJ19-F1
#
_cell.length_a   1.000
_cell.length_b   1.000
_cell.length_c   1.000
_cell.angle_alpha   90.00
_cell.angle_beta   90.00
_cell.angle_gamma   90.00
#
_symmetry.space_group_name_H-M   'P 1'
#
loop_
_entity.id
_entity.type
_entity.pdbx_description
1 polymer ?
#
loop_
_entity_poly.entity_id
_entity_poly.type
_entity_poly.pdbx_seq_one_letter_code
_entity_poly.pdbx_strand_id
1 'polypeptide(L)'
;MRLDKFLNAVNLTKRRAIAQDMCANGVVLVNGVVSKSSKEVKVNDIITLKFLESTHQYKVLQIPTLKTIPKSMKHEYVLELDS
;
A
#
# COMPACT_ATOMS: atom_id res chain seq x y z
N MET A 1 2.09 8.90 7.22
CA MET A 1 0.98 9.00 6.22
C MET A 1 0.04 7.82 6.39
N ARG A 2 -1.28 8.01 6.26
CA ARG A 2 -2.26 6.92 6.37
C ARG A 2 -2.14 5.88 5.25
N LEU A 3 -2.40 4.62 5.55
CA LEU A 3 -2.34 3.48 4.62
C LEU A 3 -3.22 3.67 3.39
N ASP A 4 -4.46 4.10 3.57
CA ASP A 4 -5.39 4.36 2.45
C ASP A 4 -4.89 5.48 1.52
N LYS A 5 -4.27 6.52 2.09
CA LYS A 5 -3.64 7.60 1.34
C LYS A 5 -2.39 7.12 0.63
N PHE A 6 -1.56 6.31 1.29
CA PHE A 6 -0.35 5.75 0.70
C PHE A 6 -0.67 4.92 -0.54
N LEU A 7 -1.53 3.91 -0.42
CA LEU A 7 -1.92 3.01 -1.52
C LEU A 7 -2.41 3.77 -2.77
N ASN A 8 -3.18 4.83 -2.58
CA ASN A 8 -3.65 5.68 -3.68
C ASN A 8 -2.56 6.62 -4.21
N ALA A 9 -1.70 7.16 -3.33
CA ALA A 9 -0.63 8.08 -3.73
C ALA A 9 0.40 7.39 -4.62
N VAL A 10 0.80 6.15 -4.28
CA VAL A 10 1.76 5.34 -5.05
C VAL A 10 1.14 4.52 -6.18
N ASN A 11 -0.12 4.81 -6.53
CA ASN A 11 -0.86 4.13 -7.60
C ASN A 11 -0.93 2.60 -7.44
N LEU A 12 -0.92 2.06 -6.21
CA LEU A 12 -1.20 0.64 -5.97
C LEU A 12 -2.69 0.35 -6.15
N THR A 13 -3.55 1.28 -5.75
CA THR A 13 -5.01 1.17 -5.92
C THR A 13 -5.51 2.21 -6.91
N LYS A 14 -6.46 1.83 -7.78
CA LYS A 14 -7.07 2.76 -8.75
C LYS A 14 -7.91 3.87 -8.11
N ARG A 15 -8.51 3.61 -6.93
CA ARG A 15 -9.35 4.58 -6.19
C ARG A 15 -9.14 4.45 -4.69
N ARG A 16 -9.28 5.56 -3.96
CA ARG A 16 -9.23 5.61 -2.49
C ARG A 16 -10.29 4.71 -1.81
N ALA A 17 -11.48 4.62 -2.39
CA ALA A 17 -12.55 3.74 -1.87
C ALA A 17 -12.10 2.27 -1.85
N ILE A 18 -11.46 1.80 -2.92
CA ILE A 18 -10.94 0.43 -3.01
C ILE A 18 -9.89 0.18 -1.92
N ALA A 19 -8.99 1.13 -1.67
CA ALA A 19 -8.02 1.00 -0.58
C ALA A 19 -8.69 0.88 0.79
N GLN A 20 -9.76 1.65 1.03
CA GLN A 20 -10.53 1.57 2.27
C GLN A 20 -11.26 0.24 2.41
N ASP A 21 -11.91 -0.23 1.34
CA ASP A 21 -12.61 -1.52 1.31
C ASP A 21 -11.64 -2.68 1.52
N MET A 22 -10.46 -2.65 0.89
CA MET A 22 -9.42 -3.67 1.10
C MET A 22 -8.94 -3.69 2.56
N CYS A 23 -8.75 -2.53 3.18
CA CYS A 23 -8.40 -2.46 4.61
C CYS A 23 -9.55 -2.96 5.51
N ALA A 24 -10.80 -2.70 5.14
CA ALA A 24 -11.98 -3.12 5.89
C ALA A 24 -12.22 -4.64 5.81
N ASN A 25 -11.97 -5.23 4.64
CA ASN A 25 -12.08 -6.67 4.40
C ASN A 25 -10.86 -7.47 4.87
N GLY A 26 -9.85 -6.81 5.45
CA GLY A 26 -8.63 -7.48 5.93
C GLY A 26 -7.70 -7.99 4.83
N VAL A 27 -7.86 -7.48 3.61
CA VAL A 27 -7.02 -7.79 2.43
C VAL A 27 -5.64 -7.16 2.55
N VAL A 28 -5.53 -6.00 3.22
CA VAL A 28 -4.26 -5.29 3.42
C VAL A 28 -3.67 -5.65 4.77
N LEU A 29 -2.45 -6.18 4.75
CA LEU A 29 -1.63 -6.40 5.93
C LEU A 29 -0.42 -5.48 5.87
N VAL A 30 -0.04 -4.94 7.03
CA VAL A 30 1.20 -4.18 7.19
C VAL A 30 2.06 -4.95 8.18
N ASN A 31 3.27 -5.32 7.76
CA ASN A 31 4.20 -6.17 8.51
C ASN A 31 3.56 -7.48 8.97
N GLY A 32 2.73 -8.09 8.10
CA GLY A 32 2.03 -9.34 8.39
C GLY A 32 0.78 -9.20 9.28
N VAL A 33 0.41 -7.99 9.69
CA VAL A 33 -0.75 -7.73 10.55
C VAL A 33 -1.83 -6.96 9.79
N VAL A 34 -3.07 -7.47 9.83
CA VAL A 34 -4.24 -6.79 9.25
C VAL A 34 -4.34 -5.38 9.82
N SER A 35 -4.24 -4.38 8.95
CA SER A 35 -4.17 -2.98 9.35
C SER A 35 -5.35 -2.19 8.84
N LYS A 36 -5.88 -1.32 9.71
CA LYS A 36 -6.94 -0.39 9.35
C LYS A 36 -6.41 0.68 8.39
N SER A 37 -7.30 1.24 7.58
CA SER A 37 -7.00 2.36 6.67
C SER A 37 -6.40 3.59 7.35
N SER A 38 -6.64 3.76 8.65
CA SER A 38 -6.10 4.82 9.49
C SER A 38 -4.68 4.59 10.00
N LYS A 39 -4.14 3.38 9.85
CA LYS A 39 -2.78 3.06 10.28
C LYS A 39 -1.79 3.95 9.53
N GLU A 40 -0.79 4.45 10.25
CA GLU A 40 0.32 5.13 9.62
C GLU A 40 1.33 4.13 9.05
N VAL A 41 1.72 4.39 7.80
CA VAL A 41 2.77 3.67 7.08
C VAL A 41 4.10 4.36 7.33
N LYS A 42 5.14 3.56 7.55
CA LYS A 42 6.52 3.96 7.73
C LYS A 42 7.39 3.41 6.60
N VAL A 43 8.56 4.02 6.44
CA VAL A 43 9.61 3.49 5.56
C VAL A 43 10.05 2.12 6.09
N ASN A 44 10.33 1.20 5.16
CA ASN A 44 10.60 -0.22 5.39
C ASN A 44 9.41 -1.09 5.83
N ASP A 45 8.20 -0.54 5.94
CA ASP A 45 7.02 -1.37 6.15
C ASP A 45 6.78 -2.28 4.94
N ILE A 46 6.32 -3.50 5.21
CA ILE A 46 5.91 -4.47 4.19
C ILE A 46 4.39 -4.47 4.11
N ILE A 47 3.85 -4.00 3.00
CA ILE A 47 2.43 -4.04 2.70
C ILE A 47 2.15 -5.30 1.90
N THR A 48 1.31 -6.18 2.44
CA THR A 48 0.83 -7.38 1.75
C THR A 48 -0.61 -7.15 1.31
N LEU A 49 -0.87 -7.37 0.02
CA LEU A 49 -2.20 -7.38 -0.56
C LEU A 49 -2.59 -8.83 -0.85
N LYS A 50 -3.55 -9.35 -0.09
CA LYS A 50 -4.13 -10.69 -0.30
C LYS A 50 -5.33 -10.60 -1.23
N PHE A 51 -5.12 -10.83 -2.52
CA PHE A 51 -6.21 -11.03 -3.46
C PHE A 51 -6.77 -12.46 -3.31
N LEU A 52 -7.92 -12.74 -3.92
CA LEU A 52 -8.55 -14.05 -3.82
C LEU A 52 -7.66 -15.17 -4.39
N GLU A 53 -6.91 -14.87 -5.45
CA GLU A 53 -6.11 -15.86 -6.20
C GLU A 53 -4.59 -15.65 -6.08
N SER A 54 -4.15 -14.54 -5.48
CA SER A 54 -2.73 -14.19 -5.39
C SER A 54 -2.43 -13.29 -4.20
N THR A 55 -1.21 -13.40 -3.68
CA THR A 55 -0.71 -12.51 -2.63
C THR A 55 0.45 -11.71 -3.18
N HIS A 56 0.31 -10.39 -3.20
CA HIS A 56 1.39 -9.50 -3.63
C HIS A 56 1.97 -8.80 -2.41
N GLN A 57 3.30 -8.74 -2.31
CA GLN A 57 3.98 -8.03 -1.25
C GLN A 57 4.71 -6.81 -1.81
N TYR A 58 4.64 -5.70 -1.09
CA TYR A 58 5.27 -4.46 -1.46
C TYR A 58 6.02 -3.90 -0.27
N LYS A 59 7.31 -3.62 -0.45
CA LYS A 59 8.12 -2.92 0.55
C LYS A 59 8.06 -1.42 0.31
N VAL A 60 7.76 -0.67 1.36
CA VAL A 60 7.78 0.79 1.34
C VAL A 60 9.22 1.28 1.42
N LEU A 61 9.71 1.91 0.36
CA LEU A 61 11.04 2.51 0.32
C LEU A 61 11.01 3.97 0.80
N GLN A 62 9.94 4.70 0.49
CA GLN A 62 9.81 6.10 0.85
C GLN A 62 8.34 6.50 1.02
N ILE A 63 8.08 7.44 1.93
CA ILE A 63 6.76 8.03 2.11
C ILE A 63 6.66 9.28 1.24
N PRO A 64 5.79 9.31 0.22
CA PRO A 64 5.59 10.52 -0.57
C PRO A 64 4.91 11.60 0.28
N THR A 65 5.43 12.82 0.19
CA THR A 65 4.83 14.03 0.77
C THR A 65 3.77 14.64 -0.15
N LEU A 66 3.84 14.30 -1.44
CA LEU A 66 2.91 14.73 -2.49
C LEU A 66 1.56 14.01 -2.39
N LYS A 67 0.51 14.61 -2.97
CA LYS A 67 -0.85 14.04 -2.99
C LYS A 67 -0.92 12.75 -3.80
N THR A 68 -0.21 12.70 -4.93
CA THR A 68 -0.10 11.56 -5.83
C THR A 68 1.27 11.62 -6.50
N ILE A 69 1.96 10.49 -6.64
CA ILE A 69 3.23 10.45 -7.39
C ILE A 69 2.98 10.08 -8.87
N PRO A 70 3.80 10.59 -9.81
CA PRO A 70 3.80 10.10 -11.18
C PRO A 70 4.12 8.60 -11.24
N LYS A 71 3.51 7.89 -12.19
CA LYS A 71 3.74 6.44 -12.37
C LYS A 71 5.20 6.10 -12.67
N SER A 72 5.91 6.98 -13.35
CA SER A 72 7.34 6.82 -13.66
C SER A 72 8.20 6.62 -12.42
N MET A 73 7.87 7.31 -11.32
CA MET A 73 8.64 7.26 -10.08
C MET A 73 8.14 6.22 -9.07
N LYS A 74 7.13 5.39 -9.41
CA LYS A 74 6.55 4.41 -8.47
C LYS A 74 7.63 3.50 -7.83
N HIS A 75 8.60 3.07 -8.63
CA HIS A 75 9.70 2.20 -8.21
C HIS A 75 10.60 2.81 -7.12
N GLU A 76 10.63 4.14 -6.98
CA GLU A 76 11.41 4.82 -5.93
C GLU A 76 10.72 4.75 -4.56
N TYR A 77 9.40 4.57 -4.53
CA TYR A 77 8.60 4.62 -3.29
C TYR A 77 8.17 3.24 -2.81
N VAL A 78 7.96 2.31 -3.73
CA VAL A 78 7.52 0.95 -3.45
C VAL A 78 8.28 -0.05 -4.30
N LEU A 79 8.82 -1.08 -3.64
CA LEU A 79 9.43 -2.23 -4.27
C LEU A 79 8.46 -3.41 -4.21
N GLU A 80 8.16 -4.02 -5.34
CA GLU A 80 7.39 -5.26 -5.39
C GLU A 80 8.30 -6.44 -4.98
N LEU A 81 7.85 -7.19 -3.98
CA LEU A 81 8.49 -8.40 -3.50
C LEU A 81 7.67 -9.57 -4.05
N ASP A 82 7.93 -9.93 -5.30
CA ASP A 82 7.39 -11.17 -5.86
C ASP A 82 8.05 -12.35 -5.14
N SER A 83 7.24 -13.30 -4.68
CA SER A 83 7.67 -14.60 -4.13
C SER A 83 7.09 -15.72 -4.97
#